data_AF-I6DZS4-F1
#
_entry.id   AF-I6DZS4-F1
#
_cell.length_a   1.000
_cell.length_b   1.000
_cell.length_c   1.000
_cell.angle_alpha   90.00
_cell.angle_beta   90.00
_cell.angle_gamma   90.00
#
_symmetry.space_group_name_H-M   'P 1'
#
loop_
_entity.id
_entity.type
_entity.pdbx_description
1 polymer ?
#
loop_
_entity_poly.entity_id
_entity_poly.type
_entity_poly.pdbx_seq_one_letter_code
_entity_poly.pdbx_strand_id
1 'polypeptide(L)'
;MVTLCQVFGVHRSSYRYWKNRPEKPDGRRAVLRSQVLELHGISHGSAGARSIATMATRRGYQMGRWLAGRLMKELGLVSCQQPTHRYKRGGHEHVAIPNYLER
;
A
#
# COMPACT_ATOMS: atom_id res chain seq x y z
N MET A 1 36.11 21.71 -1.53
CA MET A 1 34.63 21.63 -1.46
C MET A 1 34.05 22.13 -0.14
N VAL A 2 34.73 21.98 1.01
CA VAL A 2 34.26 22.57 2.28
C VAL A 2 34.27 24.10 2.23
N THR A 3 35.33 24.68 1.65
CA THR A 3 35.47 26.12 1.42
C THR A 3 34.34 26.73 0.59
N LEU A 4 33.97 26.12 -0.54
CA LEU A 4 32.82 26.55 -1.34
C LEU A 4 31.50 26.45 -0.57
N CYS A 5 31.27 25.35 0.15
CA CYS A 5 30.07 25.19 0.98
C CYS A 5 29.96 26.28 2.05
N GLN A 6 31.07 26.66 2.69
CA GLN A 6 31.11 27.76 3.66
C GLN A 6 30.83 29.12 3.03
N VAL A 7 31.45 29.43 1.88
CA VAL A 7 31.24 30.69 1.15
C VAL A 7 29.77 30.88 0.75
N PHE A 8 29.10 29.80 0.32
CA PHE A 8 27.70 29.84 -0.07
C PHE A 8 26.71 29.57 1.08
N GLY A 9 27.19 29.43 2.33
CA GLY A 9 26.33 29.16 3.49
C GLY A 9 25.59 27.81 3.45
N VAL A 10 26.05 26.85 2.63
CA VAL A 10 25.43 25.54 2.49
C VAL A 10 26.14 24.54 3.39
N HIS A 11 25.37 23.78 4.18
CA HIS A 11 25.97 22.73 4.99
C HIS A 11 26.54 21.59 4.13
N ARG A 12 27.72 21.09 4.48
CA ARG A 12 28.43 20.04 3.69
C ARG A 12 27.58 18.78 3.49
N SER A 13 26.75 18.42 4.48
CA SER A 13 25.85 17.27 4.40
C SER A 13 24.73 17.50 3.37
N SER A 14 24.14 18.70 3.34
CA SER A 14 23.09 19.08 2.39
C SER A 14 23.63 19.07 0.95
N TYR A 15 24.81 19.64 0.73
CA TYR A 15 25.46 19.61 -0.59
C TYR A 15 25.75 18.17 -1.06
N ARG A 16 26.30 17.32 -0.18
CA ARG A 16 26.55 15.91 -0.49
C ARG A 16 25.25 15.16 -0.80
N TYR A 17 24.21 15.37 -0.01
CA TYR A 17 22.90 14.77 -0.24
C TYR A 17 22.32 15.19 -1.59
N TRP A 18 22.35 16.50 -1.90
CA TRP A 18 21.89 17.04 -3.18
C TRP A 18 22.68 16.47 -4.36
N LYS A 19 24.01 16.48 -4.28
CA LYS A 19 24.89 15.94 -5.33
C LYS A 19 24.67 14.44 -5.56
N ASN A 20 24.42 13.68 -4.48
CA ASN A 20 24.18 12.24 -4.56
C ASN A 20 22.71 11.89 -4.89
N ARG A 21 21.83 12.90 -5.04
CA ARG A 21 20.43 12.67 -5.38
C ARG A 21 20.37 12.20 -6.83
N PRO A 22 19.75 11.03 -7.10
CA PRO A 22 19.57 10.59 -8.48
C PRO A 22 18.66 11.59 -9.21
N GLU A 23 19.07 11.97 -10.42
CA GLU A 23 18.32 12.88 -11.29
C GLU A 23 17.05 12.23 -11.84
N LYS A 24 17.11 10.90 -12.08
CA LYS A 24 16.01 10.12 -12.64
C LYS A 24 15.22 9.41 -11.54
N PRO A 25 13.88 9.31 -11.67
CA PRO A 25 13.07 8.51 -10.77
C PRO A 25 13.45 7.03 -10.87
N ASP A 26 13.31 6.31 -9.75
CA ASP A 26 13.60 4.87 -9.68
C ASP A 26 12.65 4.07 -10.58
N GLY A 27 13.18 3.56 -11.69
CA GLY A 27 12.43 2.79 -12.68
C GLY A 27 11.80 1.51 -12.10
N ARG A 28 12.48 0.84 -11.16
CA ARG A 28 11.90 -0.35 -10.48
C ARG A 28 10.68 0.05 -9.67
N ARG A 29 10.75 1.20 -8.98
CA ARG A 29 9.62 1.72 -8.22
C ARG A 29 8.47 2.14 -9.13
N ALA A 30 8.75 2.68 -10.32
CA ALA A 30 7.71 3.00 -11.30
C ALA A 30 6.93 1.75 -11.75
N VAL A 31 7.64 0.64 -12.04
CA VAL A 31 7.00 -0.64 -12.38
C VAL A 31 6.14 -1.15 -11.24
N LEU A 32 6.64 -1.13 -10.00
CA LEU A 32 5.87 -1.58 -8.84
C LEU A 32 4.62 -0.72 -8.60
N ARG A 33 4.70 0.60 -8.81
CA ARG A 33 3.53 1.49 -8.73
C ARG A 33 2.48 1.15 -9.79
N SER A 34 2.91 0.93 -11.03
CA SER A 34 2.00 0.51 -12.12
C SER A 34 1.28 -0.80 -11.77
N GLN A 35 1.99 -1.78 -11.22
CA GLN A 35 1.38 -3.05 -10.79
C GLN A 35 0.38 -2.87 -9.64
N VAL A 36 0.70 -2.04 -8.65
CA VAL A 36 -0.23 -1.74 -7.54
C VAL A 36 -1.52 -1.08 -8.08
N LEU A 37 -1.38 -0.15 -9.01
CA LEU A 37 -2.51 0.56 -9.61
C LEU A 37 -3.40 -0.40 -10.42
N GLU A 38 -2.79 -1.27 -11.23
CA GLU A 38 -3.50 -2.28 -12.02
C GLU A 38 -4.25 -3.27 -11.11
N LEU A 39 -3.59 -3.80 -10.08
CA LEU A 39 -4.19 -4.75 -9.14
C LEU A 39 -5.33 -4.15 -8.32
N HIS A 40 -5.19 -2.88 -7.92
CA HIS A 40 -6.28 -2.15 -7.25
C HIS A 40 -7.46 -1.95 -8.21
N GLY A 41 -7.21 -1.61 -9.46
CA GLY A 41 -8.22 -1.51 -10.52
C GLY A 41 -8.98 -2.82 -10.77
N ILE A 42 -8.26 -3.95 -10.89
CA ILE A 42 -8.86 -5.29 -11.05
C ILE A 42 -9.78 -5.65 -9.88
N SER A 43 -9.43 -5.20 -8.67
CA SER A 43 -10.25 -5.41 -7.48
C SER A 43 -11.43 -4.44 -7.36
N HIS A 44 -11.64 -3.55 -8.35
CA HIS A 44 -12.59 -2.44 -8.29
C HIS A 44 -12.42 -1.58 -7.03
N GLY A 45 -11.18 -1.40 -6.60
CA GLY A 45 -10.81 -0.61 -5.42
C GLY A 45 -10.97 -1.30 -4.07
N SER A 46 -11.43 -2.55 -4.01
CA SER A 46 -11.59 -3.27 -2.75
C SER A 46 -10.27 -3.76 -2.15
N ALA A 47 -9.23 -4.05 -2.96
CA ALA A 47 -8.00 -4.65 -2.46
C ALA A 47 -7.19 -3.71 -1.57
N GLY A 48 -7.01 -4.11 -0.31
CA GLY A 48 -6.06 -3.48 0.60
C GLY A 48 -4.62 -3.98 0.41
N ALA A 49 -3.68 -3.40 1.15
CA ALA A 49 -2.25 -3.68 1.04
C ALA A 49 -1.89 -5.17 1.16
N ARG A 50 -2.63 -5.93 1.99
CA ARG A 50 -2.41 -7.38 2.16
C ARG A 50 -2.83 -8.16 0.91
N SER A 51 -4.00 -7.85 0.37
CA SER A 51 -4.52 -8.47 -0.86
C SER A 51 -3.63 -8.12 -2.05
N ILE A 52 -3.22 -6.86 -2.19
CA ILE A 52 -2.31 -6.42 -3.25
C ILE A 52 -0.95 -7.13 -3.15
N ALA A 53 -0.37 -7.25 -1.96
CA ALA A 53 0.87 -8.00 -1.77
C ALA A 53 0.75 -9.45 -2.22
N THR A 54 -0.34 -10.13 -1.85
CA THR A 54 -0.61 -11.52 -2.27
C THR A 54 -0.81 -11.62 -3.79
N MET A 55 -1.58 -10.72 -4.39
CA MET A 55 -1.81 -10.69 -5.84
C MET A 55 -0.52 -10.43 -6.62
N ALA A 56 0.29 -9.46 -6.17
CA ALA A 56 1.57 -9.13 -6.78
C ALA A 56 2.55 -10.30 -6.68
N THR A 57 2.62 -10.98 -5.53
CA THR A 57 3.47 -12.16 -5.33
C THR A 57 3.05 -13.30 -6.23
N ARG A 58 1.73 -13.54 -6.41
CA ARG A 58 1.22 -14.53 -7.38
C ARG A 58 1.57 -14.20 -8.84
N ARG A 59 1.72 -12.92 -9.17
CA ARG A 59 2.20 -12.45 -10.49
C ARG A 59 3.73 -12.47 -10.63
N GLY A 60 4.47 -12.91 -9.61
CA GLY A 60 5.93 -12.99 -9.63
C GLY A 60 6.66 -11.74 -9.11
N TYR A 61 5.93 -10.70 -8.68
CA TYR A 61 6.54 -9.53 -8.05
C TYR A 61 6.74 -9.76 -6.55
N GLN A 62 8.00 -9.78 -6.11
CA GLN A 62 8.35 -9.89 -4.69
C GLN A 62 7.92 -8.61 -3.95
N MET A 63 6.71 -8.63 -3.39
CA MET A 63 6.11 -7.46 -2.72
C MET A 63 5.51 -7.86 -1.37
N GLY A 64 6.13 -7.39 -0.29
CA GLY A 64 5.57 -7.55 1.06
C GLY A 64 4.45 -6.56 1.36
N ARG A 65 3.64 -6.86 2.39
CA ARG A 65 2.54 -6.00 2.88
C ARG A 65 2.96 -4.54 3.08
N TRP A 66 4.12 -4.32 3.69
CA TRP A 66 4.60 -2.97 4.01
C TRP A 66 4.93 -2.18 2.74
N LEU A 67 5.56 -2.82 1.75
CA LEU A 67 5.89 -2.20 0.48
C LEU A 67 4.61 -1.87 -0.30
N ALA A 68 3.67 -2.81 -0.38
CA ALA A 68 2.36 -2.59 -0.99
C ALA A 68 1.64 -1.38 -0.36
N GLY A 69 1.58 -1.33 0.98
CA GLY A 69 0.93 -0.22 1.69
C GLY A 69 1.61 1.13 1.47
N ARG A 70 2.94 1.16 1.43
CA ARG A 70 3.70 2.38 1.12
C ARG A 70 3.42 2.87 -0.31
N LEU A 71 3.39 1.96 -1.28
CA LEU A 71 3.09 2.30 -2.68
C LEU A 71 1.63 2.74 -2.87
N MET A 72 0.67 2.10 -2.20
CA MET A 72 -0.72 2.56 -2.18
C MET A 72 -0.82 3.99 -1.65
N LYS A 73 -0.14 4.31 -0.54
CA LYS A 73 -0.13 5.67 0.03
C LYS A 73 0.50 6.69 -0.91
N GLU A 74 1.60 6.33 -1.59
CA GLU A 74 2.21 7.19 -2.61
C GLU A 74 1.29 7.47 -3.79
N LEU A 75 0.42 6.53 -4.13
CA LEU A 75 -0.56 6.65 -5.21
C LEU A 75 -1.91 7.22 -4.76
N GLY A 76 -2.09 7.51 -3.46
CA GLY A 76 -3.37 7.97 -2.92
C GLY A 76 -4.48 6.91 -2.91
N LEU A 77 -4.15 5.63 -3.01
CA LEU A 77 -5.11 4.54 -3.07
C LEU A 77 -5.59 4.13 -1.68
N VAL A 78 -6.91 4.00 -1.54
CA VAL A 78 -7.57 3.51 -0.33
C VAL A 78 -8.43 2.30 -0.71
N SER A 79 -8.52 1.33 0.19
CA SER A 79 -9.41 0.18 0.01
C SER A 79 -10.85 0.60 0.32
N CYS A 80 -11.74 0.34 -0.63
CA CYS A 80 -13.18 0.52 -0.48
C CYS A 80 -13.86 -0.70 0.16
N GLN A 81 -13.09 -1.65 0.70
CA GLN A 81 -13.65 -2.85 1.33
C GLN A 81 -14.53 -2.43 2.52
N GLN A 82 -15.80 -2.82 2.47
CA GLN A 82 -16.72 -2.54 3.56
C GLN A 82 -16.27 -3.29 4.82
N PRO A 83 -16.23 -2.61 5.98
CA PRO A 83 -15.99 -3.29 7.25
C PRO A 83 -17.05 -4.36 7.48
N THR A 84 -16.64 -5.52 7.98
CA THR A 84 -17.61 -6.52 8.43
C THR A 84 -18.42 -5.94 9.60
N HIS A 85 -19.70 -6.29 9.66
CA HIS A 85 -20.56 -5.88 10.78
C HIS A 85 -19.95 -6.29 12.12
N ARG A 86 -19.95 -5.37 13.11
CA ARG A 86 -19.30 -5.57 14.41
C ARG A 86 -19.85 -6.76 15.18
N TYR A 87 -21.13 -7.04 15.02
CA TYR A 87 -21.80 -8.16 15.66
C TYR A 87 -21.95 -9.31 14.67
N LYS A 88 -21.82 -10.55 15.17
CA LYS A 88 -22.19 -11.73 14.40
C LYS A 88 -23.64 -11.56 13.95
N ARG A 89 -23.92 -11.70 12.65
CA ARG A 89 -25.30 -11.86 12.21
C ARG A 89 -25.80 -13.14 12.89
N GLY A 90 -26.85 -13.02 13.71
CA GLY A 90 -27.62 -14.17 14.17
C GLY A 90 -28.13 -14.94 12.95
N GLY A 91 -28.33 -16.24 13.08
CA GLY A 91 -28.76 -17.08 11.96
C GLY A 91 -28.45 -18.57 12.10
N HIS A 92 -27.66 -18.96 13.11
CA HIS A 92 -27.65 -20.36 13.54
C HIS A 92 -28.71 -20.50 14.62
N GLU A 93 -29.68 -21.40 14.39
CA GLU A 93 -30.61 -21.79 15.44
C GLU A 93 -29.84 -22.28 16.65
N HIS A 94 -30.33 -21.91 17.83
CA HIS A 94 -29.75 -22.41 19.05
C HIS A 94 -30.15 -23.89 19.17
N VAL A 95 -29.19 -24.78 19.45
CA VAL A 95 -29.41 -26.24 19.47
C VAL A 95 -30.59 -26.65 20.37
N ALA A 96 -30.86 -25.89 21.42
CA ALA A 96 -31.96 -26.15 22.36
C ALA A 96 -33.19 -25.24 22.19
N ILE A 97 -33.16 -24.23 21.31
CA ILE A 97 -34.26 -23.26 21.15
C ILE A 97 -34.56 -23.11 19.65
N PRO A 98 -35.63 -23.73 19.15
CA PRO A 98 -36.02 -23.64 17.74
C PRO A 98 -36.42 -22.22 17.35
N ASN A 99 -36.09 -21.78 16.13
CA ASN A 99 -36.51 -20.47 15.62
C ASN A 99 -37.85 -20.59 14.90
N TYR A 100 -38.94 -20.54 15.66
CA TYR A 100 -40.30 -20.65 15.11
C TYR A 100 -40.73 -19.50 14.19
N LEU A 101 -40.00 -18.39 14.15
CA LEU A 101 -40.39 -17.19 13.41
C LEU A 101 -39.70 -17.04 12.04
N GLU A 102 -38.67 -17.84 11.75
CA GLU A 102 -37.90 -17.83 10.48
C GLU A 102 -37.51 -16.43 9.99
N ARG A 103 -36.97 -15.58 10.88
CA ARG A 103 -36.54 -14.20 10.55
C ARG A 103 -35.05 -14.01 10.73
#